data_AF-A0A3A5W509-F1
#
_entry.id   AF-A0A3A5W509-F1
#
_cell.length_a   1.000
_cell.length_b   1.000
_cell.length_c   1.000
_cell.angle_alpha   90.00
_cell.angle_beta   90.00
_cell.angle_gamma   90.00
#
_symmetry.space_group_name_H-M   'P 1'
#
loop_
_entity.id
_entity.type
_entity.pdbx_description
1 polymer ?
#
loop_
_entity_poly.entity_id
_entity_poly.type
_entity_poly.pdbx_seq_one_letter_code
_entity_poly.pdbx_strand_id
1 'polypeptide(L)'
;MRLHEDEAAGVTDSPLLMVAALVMAGLMVVALTADPVATGTDVGDRAPELVSQAYDGAGWATFNLESYFDESWVEGEPGSWMILEFMDTDCPYCVNSAEKLGDWDAVFDAANPEWGNEDVQVIAVAAELNIDGHDSSREEIQAFRDKTPGYTCAKQECNARSGAAHNFPYVDDLGLDAMDDWDVRGTPTYFVIQPDGIIAWNSDNTGRFTDAGEAVATLAVVDA
;
A
#
# COMPACT_ATOMS: atom_id res chain seq x y z
N MET A 1 25.44 28.53 64.15
CA MET A 1 25.49 27.56 63.04
C MET A 1 24.04 27.15 62.78
N ARG A 2 23.41 27.72 61.74
CA ARG A 2 22.06 27.31 61.32
C ARG A 2 22.26 26.05 60.47
N LEU A 3 21.68 24.94 60.91
CA LEU A 3 21.56 23.75 60.06
C LEU A 3 20.48 24.08 59.04
N HIS A 4 20.88 24.11 57.77
CA HIS A 4 19.95 24.08 56.64
C HIS A 4 19.45 22.64 56.59
N GLU A 5 18.16 22.43 56.81
CA GLU A 5 17.54 21.13 56.58
C GLU A 5 17.46 20.97 55.05
N ASP A 6 18.33 20.13 54.49
CA ASP A 6 18.16 19.62 53.14
C ASP A 6 16.92 18.73 53.16
N GLU A 7 15.83 19.22 52.55
CA GLU A 7 14.68 18.39 52.23
C GLU A 7 15.13 17.33 51.21
N ALA A 8 15.53 16.17 51.73
CA ALA A 8 15.70 14.97 50.93
C ALA A 8 14.31 14.55 50.45
N ALA A 9 13.88 15.08 49.31
CA ALA A 9 12.72 14.61 48.56
C ALA A 9 13.03 13.21 48.01
N GLY A 10 12.94 12.20 48.88
CA GLY A 10 12.97 10.80 48.50
C GLY A 10 11.71 10.46 47.72
N VAL A 11 11.86 9.81 46.56
CA VAL A 11 10.77 9.30 45.71
C VAL A 11 9.76 8.43 46.48
N THR A 12 10.13 7.93 47.66
CA THR A 12 9.28 7.13 48.58
C THR A 12 8.23 7.93 49.33
N ASP A 13 8.38 9.26 49.47
CA ASP A 13 7.54 10.07 50.37
C ASP A 13 6.31 10.67 49.67
N SER A 14 6.24 10.52 48.34
CA SER A 14 5.11 10.97 47.53
C SER A 14 4.51 9.80 46.78
N PRO A 15 3.33 9.28 47.18
CA PRO A 15 2.63 8.21 46.47
C PRO A 15 2.43 8.50 44.98
N LEU A 16 2.28 9.79 44.63
CA LEU A 16 2.19 10.27 43.25
C LEU A 16 3.48 10.01 42.46
N LEU A 17 4.66 10.27 43.05
CA LEU A 17 5.96 10.04 42.42
C LEU A 17 6.23 8.54 42.25
N MET A 18 5.80 7.70 43.20
CA MET A 18 5.95 6.25 43.09
C MET A 18 5.06 5.66 41.98
N VAL A 19 3.81 6.11 41.87
CA VAL A 19 2.92 5.70 40.76
C VAL A 19 3.45 6.20 39.42
N ALA A 20 3.91 7.45 39.34
CA ALA A 20 4.53 7.99 38.13
C ALA A 20 5.78 7.18 37.72
N ALA A 21 6.62 6.79 38.67
CA ALA A 21 7.81 5.97 38.41
C ALA A 21 7.43 4.57 37.89
N LEU A 22 6.39 3.93 38.43
CA LEU A 22 5.92 2.63 37.96
C LEU A 22 5.30 2.70 36.57
N VAL A 23 4.52 3.76 36.28
CA VAL A 23 3.97 3.99 34.94
C VAL A 23 5.09 4.23 33.93
N MET A 24 6.07 5.07 34.27
CA MET A 24 7.23 5.34 33.41
C MET A 24 8.09 4.08 33.18
N ALA A 25 8.31 3.28 34.23
CA ALA A 25 9.02 2.01 34.10
C ALA A 25 8.24 1.02 33.22
N GLY A 26 6.91 0.96 33.36
CA GLY A 26 6.04 0.16 32.50
C GLY A 26 6.10 0.61 31.04
N LEU A 27 6.00 1.91 30.78
CA LEU A 27 6.13 2.48 29.44
C LEU A 27 7.52 2.24 28.84
N MET A 28 8.59 2.33 29.65
CA MET A 28 9.95 1.99 29.21
C MET A 28 10.09 0.52 28.83
N VAL A 29 9.50 -0.40 29.60
CA VAL A 29 9.54 -1.83 29.25
C VAL A 29 8.82 -2.05 27.91
N VAL A 30 7.60 -1.51 27.74
CA VAL A 30 6.86 -1.63 26.48
C VAL A 30 7.64 -1.01 25.32
N ALA A 31 8.22 0.17 25.49
CA ALA A 31 9.00 0.85 24.44
C ALA A 31 10.32 0.13 24.10
N LEU A 32 10.89 -0.66 25.02
CA LEU A 32 12.09 -1.46 24.80
C LEU A 32 11.79 -2.86 24.26
N THR A 33 10.54 -3.34 24.39
CA THR A 33 10.12 -4.66 23.92
C THR A 33 9.25 -4.61 22.66
N ALA A 34 8.69 -3.45 22.32
CA ALA A 34 8.07 -3.23 21.03
C ALA A 34 9.19 -3.04 20.00
N ASP A 35 9.36 -3.98 19.08
CA ASP A 35 10.08 -3.71 17.84
C ASP A 35 9.16 -2.79 17.01
N PRO A 36 9.49 -1.49 16.85
CA PRO A 36 8.69 -0.64 15.99
C PRO A 36 8.86 -1.17 14.57
N VAL A 37 7.75 -1.55 13.93
CA VAL A 37 7.77 -1.83 12.50
C VAL A 37 8.07 -0.52 11.78
N ALA A 38 9.14 -0.49 10.99
CA ALA A 38 9.50 0.70 10.23
C ALA A 38 8.45 0.98 9.17
N THR A 39 8.24 2.26 8.83
CA THR A 39 7.44 2.64 7.65
C THR A 39 8.39 2.81 6.48
N GLY A 40 8.08 2.16 5.36
CA GLY A 40 8.97 2.11 4.20
C GLY A 40 8.47 1.14 3.16
N THR A 41 9.30 0.93 2.12
CA THR A 41 8.96 0.08 0.96
C THR A 41 9.68 -1.26 0.95
N ASP A 42 10.50 -1.54 1.96
CA ASP A 42 11.19 -2.82 2.10
C ASP A 42 10.26 -3.91 2.62
N VAL A 43 10.60 -5.17 2.33
CA VAL A 43 9.84 -6.32 2.85
C VAL A 43 9.93 -6.37 4.37
N GLY A 44 8.76 -6.39 5.04
CA GLY A 44 8.63 -6.34 6.49
C GLY A 44 8.35 -4.93 7.03
N ASP A 45 8.44 -3.90 6.20
CA ASP A 45 8.03 -2.55 6.59
C ASP A 45 6.52 -2.38 6.47
N ARG A 46 5.97 -1.45 7.27
CA ARG A 46 4.62 -0.94 7.11
C ARG A 46 4.57 -0.05 5.87
N ALA A 47 3.60 -0.31 5.01
CA ALA A 47 3.32 0.50 3.84
C ALA A 47 3.23 2.00 4.24
N PRO A 48 3.87 2.91 3.48
CA PRO A 48 3.70 4.34 3.70
C PRO A 48 2.23 4.76 3.55
N GLU A 49 1.89 5.90 4.18
CA GLU A 49 0.55 6.46 4.05
C GLU A 49 0.25 6.76 2.57
N LEU A 50 -0.98 6.50 2.16
CA LEU A 50 -1.47 6.85 0.82
C LEU A 50 -2.91 7.35 0.93
N VAL A 51 -3.04 8.68 0.94
CA VAL A 51 -4.33 9.38 1.00
C VAL A 51 -4.45 10.33 -0.17
N SER A 52 -5.41 10.08 -1.07
CA SER A 52 -5.62 10.90 -2.26
C SER A 52 -7.08 10.82 -2.74
N GLN A 53 -7.35 11.15 -4.00
CA GLN A 53 -8.60 10.85 -4.69
C GLN A 53 -8.41 9.58 -5.52
N ALA A 54 -9.41 8.70 -5.55
CA ALA A 54 -9.43 7.56 -6.44
C ALA A 54 -10.70 7.53 -7.29
N TYR A 55 -10.57 6.98 -8.49
CA TYR A 55 -11.67 6.73 -9.41
C TYR A 55 -12.00 5.24 -9.45
N ASP A 56 -13.26 4.90 -9.21
CA ASP A 56 -13.77 3.52 -9.13
C ASP A 56 -14.77 3.17 -10.26
N GLY A 57 -14.89 4.03 -11.27
CA GLY A 57 -15.88 3.88 -12.36
C GLY A 57 -17.21 4.57 -12.10
N ALA A 58 -17.54 4.85 -10.84
CA ALA A 58 -18.74 5.62 -10.46
C ALA A 58 -18.41 7.11 -10.26
N GLY A 59 -17.22 7.42 -9.76
CA GLY A 59 -16.77 8.80 -9.57
C GLY A 59 -15.44 8.90 -8.84
N TRP A 60 -14.98 10.13 -8.62
CA TRP A 60 -13.83 10.41 -7.79
C TRP A 60 -14.25 10.54 -6.31
N ALA A 61 -13.55 9.83 -5.43
CA ALA A 61 -13.78 9.88 -3.99
C ALA A 61 -12.45 9.88 -3.22
N THR A 62 -12.48 10.29 -1.95
CA THR A 62 -11.32 10.18 -1.08
C THR A 62 -10.94 8.72 -0.87
N PHE A 63 -9.67 8.42 -1.12
CA PHE A 63 -9.03 7.15 -0.91
C PHE A 63 -8.11 7.23 0.31
N ASN A 64 -8.13 6.20 1.15
CA ASN A 64 -7.16 6.01 2.22
C ASN A 64 -6.75 4.53 2.23
N LEU A 65 -5.50 4.25 1.91
CA LEU A 65 -4.96 2.89 1.88
C LEU A 65 -5.09 2.19 3.23
N GLU A 66 -4.87 2.90 4.34
CA GLU A 66 -4.92 2.33 5.69
C GLU A 66 -6.32 1.76 6.03
N SER A 67 -7.37 2.26 5.37
CA SER A 67 -8.73 1.76 5.57
C SER A 67 -8.95 0.33 5.07
N TYR A 68 -8.01 -0.21 4.29
CA TYR A 68 -8.00 -1.61 3.84
C TYR A 68 -7.31 -2.55 4.83
N PHE A 69 -6.59 -2.02 5.82
CA PHE A 69 -5.80 -2.84 6.72
C PHE A 69 -6.61 -3.34 7.93
N ASP A 70 -6.38 -4.59 8.30
CA ASP A 70 -6.75 -5.19 9.57
C ASP A 70 -5.50 -5.34 10.43
N GLU A 71 -5.20 -4.34 11.26
CA GLU A 71 -4.05 -4.35 12.17
C GLU A 71 -4.08 -5.50 13.20
N SER A 72 -5.22 -6.18 13.36
CA SER A 72 -5.35 -7.33 14.26
C SER A 72 -5.11 -8.67 13.57
N TRP A 73 -4.95 -8.67 12.24
CA TRP A 73 -4.63 -9.85 11.46
C TRP A 73 -3.26 -10.42 11.85
N VAL A 74 -3.12 -11.74 11.70
CA VAL A 74 -1.89 -12.48 12.00
C VAL A 74 -1.61 -13.44 10.85
N GLU A 75 -0.32 -13.59 10.51
CA GLU A 75 0.12 -14.49 9.45
C GLU A 75 -0.43 -15.91 9.62
N GLY A 76 -1.04 -16.42 8.55
CA GLY A 76 -1.69 -17.73 8.51
C GLY A 76 -3.20 -17.70 8.77
N GLU A 77 -3.78 -16.56 9.17
CA GLU A 77 -5.24 -16.40 9.22
C GLU A 77 -5.80 -15.89 7.89
N PRO A 78 -7.09 -16.12 7.59
CA PRO A 78 -7.75 -15.48 6.46
C PRO A 78 -7.70 -13.95 6.56
N GLY A 79 -7.38 -13.27 5.47
CA GLY A 79 -7.41 -11.82 5.38
C GLY A 79 -7.26 -11.33 3.94
N SER A 80 -7.72 -10.12 3.66
CA SER A 80 -7.64 -9.55 2.31
C SER A 80 -6.25 -8.98 2.05
N TRP A 81 -5.54 -9.59 1.10
CA TRP A 81 -4.24 -9.10 0.64
C TRP A 81 -4.41 -8.00 -0.40
N MET A 82 -3.32 -7.33 -0.78
CA MET A 82 -3.37 -6.30 -1.80
C MET A 82 -2.22 -6.40 -2.79
N ILE A 83 -2.52 -6.11 -4.05
CA ILE A 83 -1.55 -5.75 -5.09
C ILE A 83 -1.69 -4.26 -5.37
N LEU A 84 -0.64 -3.49 -5.10
CA LEU A 84 -0.57 -2.06 -5.40
C LEU A 84 0.42 -1.84 -6.56
N GLU A 85 -0.04 -1.27 -7.68
CA GLU A 85 0.82 -0.88 -8.80
C GLU A 85 0.94 0.65 -8.88
N PHE A 86 2.16 1.19 -8.85
CA PHE A 86 2.44 2.53 -9.34
C PHE A 86 2.62 2.49 -10.85
N MET A 87 1.85 3.29 -11.58
CA MET A 87 1.79 3.27 -13.03
C MET A 87 1.68 4.67 -13.62
N ASP A 88 2.03 4.82 -14.89
CA ASP A 88 1.81 6.03 -15.68
C ASP A 88 1.05 5.65 -16.96
N THR A 89 -0.05 6.35 -17.27
CA THR A 89 -0.93 6.00 -18.41
C THR A 89 -0.22 6.14 -19.75
N ASP A 90 0.83 6.96 -19.81
CA ASP A 90 1.69 7.13 -20.97
C ASP A 90 2.90 6.18 -21.02
N CYS A 91 3.12 5.38 -19.98
CA CYS A 91 4.18 4.37 -19.98
C CYS A 91 3.77 3.14 -20.81
N PRO A 92 4.48 2.80 -21.91
CA PRO A 92 4.14 1.64 -22.74
C PRO A 92 4.18 0.31 -21.98
N TYR A 93 5.03 0.20 -20.95
CA TYR A 93 5.08 -0.99 -20.10
C TYR A 93 3.85 -1.09 -19.19
N CYS A 94 3.34 0.04 -18.67
CA CYS A 94 2.11 0.09 -17.89
C CYS A 94 0.88 -0.27 -18.73
N VAL A 95 0.83 0.21 -19.98
CA VAL A 95 -0.24 -0.19 -20.91
C VAL A 95 -0.24 -1.70 -21.16
N ASN A 96 0.95 -2.32 -21.23
CA ASN A 96 1.08 -3.77 -21.41
C ASN A 96 0.81 -4.55 -20.11
N SER A 97 1.14 -4.01 -18.94
CA SER A 97 0.87 -4.66 -17.65
C SER A 97 -0.60 -4.59 -17.24
N ALA A 98 -1.34 -3.59 -17.73
CA ALA A 98 -2.75 -3.41 -17.41
C ALA A 98 -3.61 -4.66 -17.60
N GLU A 99 -3.38 -5.43 -18.67
CA GLU A 99 -4.07 -6.72 -18.89
C GLU A 99 -3.82 -7.70 -17.73
N LYS A 100 -2.58 -7.76 -17.22
CA LYS A 100 -2.23 -8.62 -16.10
C LYS A 100 -2.94 -8.22 -14.81
N LEU A 101 -3.09 -6.93 -14.54
CA LEU A 101 -3.83 -6.49 -13.34
C LEU A 101 -5.29 -6.90 -13.42
N GLY A 102 -5.92 -6.75 -14.59
CA GLY A 102 -7.28 -7.24 -14.82
C GLY A 102 -7.40 -8.75 -14.66
N ASP A 103 -6.40 -9.50 -15.13
CA ASP A 103 -6.35 -10.95 -14.93
C ASP A 103 -6.16 -11.32 -13.45
N TRP A 104 -5.30 -10.63 -12.71
CA TRP A 104 -5.09 -10.86 -11.27
C TRP A 104 -6.33 -10.53 -10.45
N ASP A 105 -7.01 -9.43 -10.72
CA ASP A 105 -8.29 -9.06 -10.10
C ASP A 105 -9.33 -10.16 -10.31
N ALA A 106 -9.43 -10.72 -11.52
CA ALA A 106 -10.37 -11.81 -11.81
C ALA A 106 -9.95 -13.16 -11.20
N VAL A 107 -8.65 -13.44 -11.12
CA VAL A 107 -8.13 -14.69 -10.57
C VAL A 107 -8.25 -14.71 -9.05
N PHE A 108 -7.81 -13.64 -8.37
CA PHE A 108 -7.72 -13.58 -6.92
C PHE A 108 -8.98 -13.02 -6.24
N ASP A 109 -10.13 -13.20 -6.88
CA ASP A 109 -11.45 -12.88 -6.35
C ASP A 109 -11.92 -14.01 -5.42
N ALA A 110 -12.45 -13.69 -4.23
CA ALA A 110 -12.93 -14.69 -3.27
C ALA A 110 -14.10 -15.56 -3.81
N ALA A 111 -14.84 -15.10 -4.81
CA ALA A 111 -15.87 -15.84 -5.51
C ALA A 111 -15.31 -16.76 -6.61
N ASN A 112 -14.03 -16.65 -6.97
CA ASN A 112 -13.38 -17.57 -7.90
C ASN A 112 -13.05 -18.91 -7.19
N PRO A 113 -13.71 -20.02 -7.55
CA PRO A 113 -13.47 -21.31 -6.91
C PRO A 113 -12.09 -21.91 -7.20
N GLU A 114 -11.38 -21.44 -8.23
CA GLU A 114 -10.01 -21.89 -8.52
C GLU A 114 -8.99 -21.25 -7.56
N TRP A 115 -9.28 -20.07 -7.03
CA TRP A 115 -8.43 -19.39 -6.06
C TRP A 115 -8.60 -19.96 -4.65
N GLY A 116 -9.84 -20.01 -4.17
CA GLY A 116 -10.17 -20.68 -2.91
C GLY A 116 -9.60 -20.03 -1.64
N ASN A 117 -9.14 -18.78 -1.70
CA ASN A 117 -8.75 -17.98 -0.53
C ASN A 117 -9.55 -16.66 -0.47
N GLU A 118 -9.24 -15.80 0.50
CA GLU A 118 -9.80 -14.47 0.62
C GLU A 118 -9.43 -13.56 -0.56
N ASP A 119 -10.19 -12.48 -0.68
CA ASP A 119 -10.08 -11.51 -1.78
C ASP A 119 -8.73 -10.78 -1.78
N VAL A 120 -8.15 -10.58 -2.96
CA VAL A 120 -6.95 -9.76 -3.15
C VAL A 120 -7.32 -8.47 -3.84
N GLN A 121 -7.17 -7.36 -3.13
CA GLN A 121 -7.49 -6.05 -3.65
C GLN A 121 -6.41 -5.59 -4.62
N VAL A 122 -6.77 -5.38 -5.88
CA VAL A 122 -5.89 -4.72 -6.85
C VAL A 122 -6.12 -3.21 -6.73
N ILE A 123 -5.06 -2.42 -6.72
CA ILE A 123 -5.13 -0.95 -6.70
C ILE A 123 -4.05 -0.39 -7.63
N ALA A 124 -4.44 0.51 -8.52
CA ALA A 124 -3.49 1.24 -9.35
C ALA A 124 -3.31 2.67 -8.80
N VAL A 125 -2.07 3.13 -8.69
CA VAL A 125 -1.70 4.51 -8.35
C VAL A 125 -1.15 5.16 -9.61
N ALA A 126 -1.96 6.02 -10.21
CA ALA A 126 -1.67 6.64 -11.50
C ALA A 126 -0.91 7.96 -11.29
N ALA A 127 0.33 7.97 -11.76
CA ALA A 127 1.27 9.07 -11.68
C ALA A 127 1.61 9.61 -13.08
N GLU A 128 2.17 10.83 -13.12
CA GLU A 128 2.72 11.43 -14.33
C GLU A 128 4.24 11.54 -14.19
N LEU A 129 4.98 10.61 -14.76
CA LEU A 129 6.44 10.70 -14.78
C LEU A 129 6.84 11.96 -15.53
N ASN A 130 7.67 12.80 -14.90
CA ASN A 130 8.16 14.05 -15.49
C ASN A 130 9.25 13.79 -16.56
N ILE A 131 8.84 13.20 -17.67
CA ILE A 131 9.67 12.83 -18.83
C ILE A 131 8.97 13.20 -20.15
N ASP A 132 9.76 13.42 -21.20
CA ASP A 132 9.23 13.91 -22.48
C ASP A 132 8.19 12.96 -23.10
N GLY A 133 6.99 13.50 -23.33
CA GLY A 133 5.91 12.80 -24.02
C GLY A 133 4.98 12.01 -23.10
N HIS A 134 5.03 12.29 -21.81
CA HIS A 134 4.04 11.90 -20.81
C HIS A 134 3.24 13.15 -20.42
N ASP A 135 1.92 13.07 -20.47
CA ASP A 135 0.98 14.14 -20.11
C ASP A 135 -0.33 13.49 -19.67
N SER A 136 -0.48 13.29 -18.36
CA SER A 136 -1.53 12.46 -17.79
C SER A 136 -2.59 13.33 -17.10
N SER A 137 -3.85 12.91 -17.15
CA SER A 137 -4.95 13.64 -16.54
C SER A 137 -5.93 12.71 -15.85
N ARG A 138 -6.76 13.24 -14.96
CA ARG A 138 -7.84 12.46 -14.34
C ARG A 138 -8.80 11.89 -15.36
N GLU A 139 -9.08 12.61 -16.43
CA GLU A 139 -9.93 12.11 -17.51
C GLU A 139 -9.24 11.01 -18.32
N GLU A 140 -7.93 11.10 -18.51
CA GLU A 140 -7.15 10.01 -19.11
C GLU A 140 -7.10 8.77 -18.22
N ILE A 141 -6.92 8.92 -16.90
CA ILE A 141 -7.00 7.82 -15.93
C ILE A 141 -8.34 7.10 -16.04
N GLN A 142 -9.45 7.86 -16.10
CA GLN A 142 -10.79 7.30 -16.32
C GLN A 142 -10.86 6.55 -17.67
N ALA A 143 -10.34 7.16 -18.73
CA ALA A 143 -10.35 6.55 -20.06
C ALA A 143 -9.51 5.28 -20.16
N PHE A 144 -8.37 5.25 -19.48
CA PHE A 144 -7.52 4.08 -19.34
C PHE A 144 -8.25 2.98 -18.57
N ARG A 145 -8.73 3.26 -17.35
CA ARG A 145 -9.44 2.29 -16.52
C ARG A 145 -10.66 1.70 -17.23
N ASP A 146 -11.54 2.56 -17.75
CA ASP A 146 -12.85 2.18 -18.27
C ASP A 146 -12.82 1.81 -19.76
N LYS A 147 -11.67 1.97 -20.42
CA LYS A 147 -11.50 1.84 -21.87
C LYS A 147 -12.47 2.72 -22.66
N THR A 148 -12.59 3.99 -22.29
CA THR A 148 -13.39 4.96 -23.04
C THR A 148 -12.54 5.70 -24.10
N PRO A 149 -13.09 6.05 -25.27
CA PRO A 149 -12.35 6.73 -26.33
C PRO A 149 -12.12 8.22 -26.03
N GLY A 150 -11.16 8.84 -26.74
CA GLY A 150 -10.98 10.30 -26.74
C GLY A 150 -9.79 10.81 -25.92
N TYR A 151 -9.00 9.90 -25.34
CA TYR A 151 -7.75 10.18 -24.65
C TYR A 151 -6.64 9.30 -25.22
N THR A 152 -5.42 9.82 -25.23
CA THR A 152 -4.23 9.12 -25.70
C THR A 152 -3.48 8.59 -24.50
N CYS A 153 -3.10 7.32 -24.52
CA CYS A 153 -2.26 6.65 -23.54
C CYS A 153 -1.12 5.95 -24.28
N ALA A 154 0.12 6.33 -24.01
CA ALA A 154 1.33 5.82 -24.64
C ALA A 154 1.28 5.90 -26.19
N LYS A 155 0.84 7.05 -26.71
CA LYS A 155 0.73 7.37 -28.15
C LYS A 155 -0.33 6.57 -28.93
N GLN A 156 -1.24 5.89 -28.24
CA GLN A 156 -2.41 5.23 -28.81
C GLN A 156 -3.66 5.61 -28.02
N GLU A 157 -4.87 5.31 -28.52
CA GLU A 157 -6.07 5.55 -27.73
C GLU A 157 -6.08 4.69 -26.46
N CYS A 158 -6.45 5.26 -25.32
CA CYS A 158 -6.52 4.54 -24.04
C CYS A 158 -7.41 3.30 -24.10
N ASN A 159 -8.51 3.36 -24.87
CA ASN A 159 -9.40 2.22 -25.06
C ASN A 159 -8.82 1.09 -25.92
N ALA A 160 -7.68 1.31 -26.58
CA ALA A 160 -7.02 0.32 -27.42
C ALA A 160 -6.09 -0.62 -26.63
N ARG A 161 -5.84 -0.35 -25.34
CA ARG A 161 -5.06 -1.26 -24.49
C ARG A 161 -5.69 -2.66 -24.44
N SER A 162 -4.87 -3.69 -24.21
CA SER A 162 -5.32 -5.07 -24.01
C SER A 162 -6.14 -5.25 -22.73
N GLY A 163 -6.76 -6.42 -22.55
CA GLY A 163 -7.60 -6.71 -21.39
C GLY A 163 -8.97 -6.01 -21.39
N ALA A 164 -9.73 -6.26 -20.32
CA ALA A 164 -11.03 -5.64 -20.09
C ALA A 164 -10.91 -4.26 -19.40
N ALA A 165 -12.03 -3.54 -19.30
CA ALA A 165 -12.14 -2.43 -18.37
C ALA A 165 -11.94 -2.96 -16.94
N HIS A 166 -11.26 -2.18 -16.09
CA HIS A 166 -10.93 -2.61 -14.74
C HIS A 166 -12.04 -2.21 -13.76
N ASN A 167 -12.26 -3.06 -12.75
CA ASN A 167 -13.27 -2.81 -11.70
C ASN A 167 -12.65 -2.29 -10.39
N PHE A 168 -11.32 -2.32 -10.26
CA PHE A 168 -10.59 -1.79 -9.12
C PHE A 168 -10.30 -0.28 -9.22
N PRO A 169 -9.97 0.39 -8.10
CA PRO A 169 -9.74 1.83 -8.09
C PRO A 169 -8.40 2.24 -8.72
N TYR A 170 -8.40 3.42 -9.33
CA TYR A 170 -7.22 4.15 -9.76
C TYR A 170 -7.05 5.39 -8.88
N VAL A 171 -6.04 5.39 -8.02
CA VAL A 171 -5.65 6.49 -7.13
C VAL A 171 -4.88 7.53 -7.94
N ASP A 172 -5.24 8.80 -7.81
CA ASP A 172 -4.56 9.93 -8.43
C ASP A 172 -3.28 10.26 -7.65
N ASP A 173 -2.15 10.13 -8.33
CA ASP A 173 -0.84 10.61 -7.90
C ASP A 173 -0.15 11.38 -9.03
N LEU A 174 -0.91 12.11 -9.85
CA LEU A 174 -0.35 12.98 -10.90
C LEU A 174 0.60 14.05 -10.32
N GLY A 175 0.45 14.36 -9.02
CA GLY A 175 1.33 15.25 -8.26
C GLY A 175 2.66 14.64 -7.81
N LEU A 176 2.82 13.31 -7.91
CA LEU A 176 4.00 12.53 -7.50
C LEU A 176 4.28 12.48 -5.99
N ASP A 177 3.35 12.95 -5.15
CA ASP A 177 3.53 12.95 -3.70
C ASP A 177 3.66 11.51 -3.17
N ALA A 178 2.81 10.59 -3.63
CA ALA A 178 2.87 9.20 -3.19
C ALA A 178 4.08 8.46 -3.78
N MET A 179 4.43 8.69 -5.04
CA MET A 179 5.66 8.13 -5.62
C MET A 179 6.90 8.54 -4.83
N ASP A 180 6.98 9.81 -4.39
CA ASP A 180 8.08 10.31 -3.58
C ASP A 180 8.10 9.66 -2.18
N ASP A 181 6.95 9.58 -1.50
CA ASP A 181 6.84 8.96 -0.17
C ASP A 181 7.16 7.45 -0.18
N TRP A 182 6.88 6.78 -1.30
CA TRP A 182 7.16 5.36 -1.53
C TRP A 182 8.55 5.10 -2.17
N ASP A 183 9.38 6.13 -2.39
CA ASP A 183 10.67 6.06 -3.14
C ASP A 183 10.56 5.28 -4.47
N VAL A 184 9.42 5.41 -5.15
CA VAL A 184 9.18 4.76 -6.45
C VAL A 184 9.84 5.59 -7.54
N ARG A 185 10.77 4.97 -8.29
CA ARG A 185 11.58 5.70 -9.29
C ARG A 185 11.20 5.45 -10.74
N GLY A 186 10.20 4.60 -10.98
CA GLY A 186 9.75 4.26 -12.32
C GLY A 186 8.46 3.47 -12.30
N THR A 187 7.87 3.33 -13.48
CA THR A 187 6.61 2.63 -13.67
C THR A 187 6.71 1.57 -14.77
N PRO A 188 6.04 0.41 -14.62
CA PRO A 188 5.27 0.01 -13.45
C PRO A 188 6.16 -0.46 -12.29
N THR A 189 5.73 -0.21 -11.05
CA THR A 189 6.32 -0.76 -9.82
C THR A 189 5.23 -1.40 -8.99
N TYR A 190 5.49 -2.58 -8.41
CA TYR A 190 4.49 -3.38 -7.71
C TYR A 190 4.86 -3.60 -6.26
N PHE A 191 3.83 -3.61 -5.41
CA PHE A 191 3.89 -4.06 -4.02
C PHE A 191 2.81 -5.11 -3.76
N VAL A 192 3.17 -6.12 -2.98
CA VAL A 192 2.21 -7.05 -2.38
C VAL A 192 2.19 -6.76 -0.89
N ILE A 193 1.01 -6.46 -0.37
CA ILE A 193 0.82 -5.99 1.01
C ILE A 193 -0.07 -7.00 1.73
N GLN A 194 0.35 -7.35 2.94
CA GLN A 194 -0.39 -8.20 3.87
C GLN A 194 -1.65 -7.49 4.38
N PRO A 195 -2.63 -8.24 4.92
CA PRO A 195 -3.85 -7.65 5.46
C PRO A 195 -3.60 -6.63 6.59
N ASP A 196 -2.50 -6.70 7.34
CA ASP A 196 -2.15 -5.77 8.41
C ASP A 196 -1.37 -4.52 7.94
N GLY A 197 -1.17 -4.38 6.63
CA GLY A 197 -0.47 -3.26 6.00
C GLY A 197 1.05 -3.43 5.89
N ILE A 198 1.58 -4.63 6.12
CA ILE A 198 3.01 -4.93 5.98
C ILE A 198 3.36 -5.37 4.56
N ILE A 199 4.45 -4.85 4.01
CA ILE A 199 4.92 -5.20 2.67
C ILE A 199 5.50 -6.61 2.70
N ALA A 200 4.87 -7.52 1.96
CA ALA A 200 5.31 -8.90 1.82
C ALA A 200 6.30 -9.07 0.66
N TRP A 201 6.16 -8.25 -0.38
CA TRP A 201 7.01 -8.28 -1.56
C TRP A 201 6.95 -6.95 -2.34
N ASN A 202 8.02 -6.61 -3.04
CA ASN A 202 8.08 -5.50 -3.98
C ASN A 202 8.83 -5.90 -5.26
N SER A 203 8.56 -5.21 -6.36
CA SER A 203 9.17 -5.52 -7.66
C SER A 203 10.66 -5.21 -7.77
N ASP A 204 11.25 -4.51 -6.80
CA ASP A 204 12.71 -4.33 -6.74
C ASP A 204 13.41 -5.62 -6.26
N ASN A 205 12.69 -6.51 -5.59
CA ASN A 205 13.17 -7.80 -5.10
C ASN A 205 12.71 -9.00 -5.96
N THR A 206 13.09 -8.98 -7.24
CA THR A 206 12.76 -10.06 -8.22
C THR A 206 13.50 -11.39 -8.00
N GLY A 207 14.34 -11.50 -6.96
CA GLY A 207 15.11 -12.72 -6.69
C GLY A 207 14.25 -13.90 -6.21
N ARG A 208 13.02 -13.65 -5.75
CA ARG A 208 12.12 -14.66 -5.17
C ARG A 208 10.90 -14.97 -6.02
N PHE A 209 10.30 -13.96 -6.64
CA PHE A 209 9.10 -14.06 -7.49
C PHE A 209 9.28 -13.22 -8.75
N THR A 210 8.67 -13.64 -9.85
CA THR A 210 8.78 -12.96 -11.15
C THR A 210 7.83 -11.78 -11.29
N ASP A 211 6.67 -11.82 -10.64
CA ASP A 211 5.70 -10.73 -10.58
C ASP A 211 4.81 -10.80 -9.32
N ALA A 212 3.95 -9.78 -9.14
CA ALA A 212 3.07 -9.69 -7.98
C ALA A 212 2.04 -10.82 -7.91
N GLY A 213 1.57 -11.32 -9.06
CA GLY A 213 0.63 -12.44 -9.10
C GLY A 213 1.25 -13.73 -8.57
N GLU A 214 2.49 -14.04 -8.98
CA GLU A 214 3.23 -15.19 -8.42
C GLU A 214 3.49 -15.02 -6.91
N ALA A 215 3.84 -13.82 -6.49
CA ALA A 215 4.06 -13.50 -5.08
C ALA A 215 2.78 -13.73 -4.25
N VAL A 216 1.64 -13.17 -4.66
CA VAL A 216 0.34 -13.37 -3.99
C VAL A 216 -0.08 -14.83 -4.00
N ALA A 217 0.00 -15.51 -5.15
CA ALA A 217 -0.38 -16.92 -5.26
C ALA A 217 0.45 -17.85 -4.36
N THR A 218 1.62 -17.40 -3.91
CA THR A 218 2.48 -18.15 -2.98
C THR A 218 2.31 -17.71 -1.53
N LEU A 219 2.15 -16.41 -1.27
CA LEU A 219 2.19 -15.83 0.08
C LEU A 219 0.80 -15.73 0.73
N ALA A 220 -0.25 -15.52 -0.06
CA ALA A 220 -1.60 -15.31 0.44
C ALA A 220 -2.40 -16.61 0.65
N VAL A 221 -1.78 -17.76 0.41
CA VAL A 221 -2.43 -19.06 0.60
C VAL A 221 -2.38 -19.45 2.07
N VAL A 222 -3.55 -19.69 2.65
CA VAL A 222 -3.66 -20.24 4.01
C VAL A 222 -3.62 -21.76 3.91
N ASP A 223 -2.56 -22.39 4.43
CA ASP A 223 -2.49 -23.85 4.55
C ASP A 223 -3.61 -24.33 5.50
N ALA A 224 -4.52 -25.17 4.99
CA ALA A 224 -5.66 -25.73 5.72
C ALA A 224 -5.29 -26.86 6.70
#